data_AF-A0A370LNK8-F1
#
_entry.id   AF-A0A370LNK8-F1
#
_cell.length_a   1.000
_cell.length_b   1.000
_cell.length_c   1.000
_cell.angle_alpha   90.00
_cell.angle_beta   90.00
_cell.angle_gamma   90.00
#
_symmetry.space_group_name_H-M   'P 1'
#
loop_
_entity.id
_entity.type
_entity.pdbx_description
1 polymer ?
#
loop_
_entity_poly.entity_id
_entity_poly.type
_entity_poly.pdbx_seq_one_letter_code
_entity_poly.pdbx_strand_id
1 'polypeptide(L)' 'MQRNPPSENKIGTDEIECEEAIMKDKQRFGRVRTSLMRHLRSEYGSITADRALSRINKRASNGSLRAKYHLKEFSLE' A
#
# COMPACT_ATOMS: atom_id res chain seq x y z
N MET A 1 -12.65 10.82 33.53
CA MET A 1 -11.66 10.68 32.45
C MET A 1 -12.36 10.11 31.22
N GLN A 2 -12.75 10.97 30.27
CA GLN A 2 -13.37 10.52 29.03
C GLN A 2 -12.26 9.93 28.14
N ARG A 3 -12.32 8.61 27.90
CA ARG A 3 -11.47 7.95 26.92
C ARG A 3 -12.03 8.34 25.54
N ASN A 4 -11.36 9.28 24.88
CA ASN A 4 -11.62 9.56 23.47
C ASN A 4 -11.54 8.24 22.69
N PRO A 5 -12.53 7.88 21.84
CA PRO A 5 -12.40 6.72 20.98
C PRO A 5 -11.16 6.90 20.10
N PRO A 6 -10.43 5.82 19.75
CA PRO A 6 -9.31 5.92 18.84
C PRO A 6 -9.86 6.55 17.56
N SER A 7 -9.36 7.74 17.23
CA SER A 7 -9.70 8.44 16.00
C SER A 7 -9.63 7.44 14.86
N GLU A 8 -10.78 7.03 14.33
CA GLU A 8 -10.87 6.22 13.13
C GLU A 8 -10.08 7.00 12.07
N ASN A 9 -8.88 6.52 11.79
CA ASN A 9 -8.00 7.06 10.80
C ASN A 9 -8.66 6.75 9.46
N LYS A 10 -9.68 7.54 9.09
CA LYS A 10 -10.40 7.44 7.83
C LYS A 10 -9.37 7.59 6.73
N ILE A 11 -8.93 6.46 6.20
CA ILE A 11 -8.09 6.42 5.02
C ILE A 11 -8.93 7.05 3.92
N GLY A 12 -8.51 8.22 3.43
CA GLY A 12 -9.19 8.89 2.33
C GLY A 12 -9.20 7.98 1.10
N THR A 13 -10.20 8.12 0.24
CA THR A 13 -10.31 7.39 -1.04
C THR A 13 -9.00 7.43 -1.83
N ASP A 14 -8.34 8.57 -1.85
CA ASP A 14 -7.07 8.84 -2.52
C ASP A 14 -5.91 8.00 -1.95
N GLU A 15 -5.88 7.80 -0.62
CA GLU A 15 -4.87 6.93 0.02
C GLU A 15 -5.11 5.46 -0.34
N ILE A 16 -6.37 5.03 -0.49
CA ILE A 16 -6.72 3.66 -0.89
C ILE A 16 -6.31 3.42 -2.35
N GLU A 17 -6.63 4.35 -3.25
CA GLU A 17 -6.28 4.25 -4.68
C GLU A 17 -4.75 4.21 -4.88
N CYS A 18 -4.01 5.05 -4.15
CA CYS A 18 -2.55 5.00 -4.13
C CYS A 18 -2.04 3.64 -3.63
N GLU A 19 -2.59 3.10 -2.55
CA GLU A 19 -2.20 1.80 -1.99
C GLU A 19 -2.44 0.65 -3.00
N GLU A 20 -3.59 0.63 -3.68
CA GLU A 20 -3.91 -0.39 -4.69
C GLU A 20 -2.98 -0.33 -5.90
N ALA A 21 -2.74 0.86 -6.45
CA ALA A 21 -1.85 1.03 -7.60
C ALA A 21 -0.43 0.57 -7.27
N ILE A 22 0.08 0.97 -6.11
CA ILE A 22 1.39 0.56 -5.59
C ILE A 22 1.46 -0.95 -5.38
N MET A 23 0.40 -1.57 -4.85
CA MET A 23 0.34 -3.01 -4.62
C MET A 23 0.36 -3.79 -5.94
N LYS A 24 -0.40 -3.35 -6.96
CA LYS A 24 -0.42 -3.97 -8.30
C LYS A 24 0.95 -3.91 -8.97
N ASP A 25 1.67 -2.79 -8.86
CA ASP A 25 3.00 -2.65 -9.46
C ASP A 25 4.02 -3.54 -8.74
N LYS A 26 3.98 -3.61 -7.40
CA LYS A 26 4.79 -4.58 -6.63
C LYS A 26 4.46 -6.04 -6.96
N GLN A 27 3.18 -6.37 -7.15
CA GLN A 27 2.74 -7.71 -7.57
C GLN A 27 3.33 -8.09 -8.93
N ARG A 28 3.26 -7.16 -9.89
CA ARG A 28 3.66 -7.43 -11.28
C ARG A 28 5.17 -7.40 -11.49
N PHE A 29 5.88 -6.51 -10.80
CA PHE A 29 7.30 -6.23 -11.07
C PHE A 29 8.23 -6.49 -9.88
N GLY A 30 7.70 -6.91 -8.73
CA GLY A 30 8.45 -7.04 -7.47
C GLY A 30 8.84 -5.69 -6.82
N ARG A 31 8.64 -4.58 -7.53
CA ARG A 31 8.98 -3.22 -7.10
C ARG A 31 7.98 -2.21 -7.63
N VAL A 32 7.93 -1.05 -7.00
CA VAL A 32 7.17 0.09 -7.52
C VAL A 32 8.04 0.84 -8.51
N ARG A 33 7.55 1.05 -9.73
CA ARG A 33 8.29 1.82 -10.75
C ARG A 33 8.24 3.31 -10.44
N THR A 34 9.33 4.01 -10.76
CA THR A 34 9.45 5.46 -10.60
C THR A 34 8.41 6.24 -11.40
N SER A 35 8.03 5.74 -12.58
CA SER A 35 6.97 6.35 -13.41
C SER A 35 5.62 6.34 -12.71
N LEU A 36 5.25 5.23 -12.06
CA LEU A 36 4.01 5.13 -11.29
C LEU A 36 4.03 6.08 -10.09
N MET A 37 5.11 6.10 -9.30
CA MET A 37 5.20 7.02 -8.18
C MET A 37 5.12 8.48 -8.62
N ARG A 38 5.75 8.84 -9.75
CA ARG A 38 5.65 10.20 -10.30
C ARG A 38 4.21 10.56 -10.66
N HIS A 39 3.48 9.62 -11.27
CA HIS A 39 2.07 9.81 -11.61
C HIS A 39 1.21 10.01 -10.35
N LEU A 40 1.32 9.12 -9.37
CA LEU A 40 0.55 9.20 -8.12
C LEU A 40 0.82 10.50 -7.34
N ARG A 41 2.07 10.97 -7.29
CA ARG A 41 2.41 12.24 -6.64
C ARG A 41 1.83 13.45 -7.36
N SER A 42 1.71 13.38 -8.68
CA SER A 42 1.09 14.44 -9.49
C SER A 42 -0.42 14.46 -9.36
N GLU A 43 -1.05 13.31 -9.15
CA GLU A 43 -2.51 13.16 -9.12
C GLU A 43 -3.08 13.37 -7.71
N TYR A 44 -2.51 12.72 -6.70
CA TYR A 44 -3.02 12.71 -5.33
C TYR A 44 -2.16 13.52 -4.35
N GLY A 45 -1.08 14.13 -4.83
CA GLY A 45 -0.12 14.87 -4.03
C GLY A 45 0.98 14.00 -3.42
N SER A 46 2.13 14.62 -3.16
CA SER A 46 3.33 13.90 -2.72
C SER A 46 3.17 13.24 -1.35
N ILE A 47 2.50 13.91 -0.41
CA ILE A 47 2.29 13.41 0.96
C ILE A 47 1.44 12.12 0.93
N THR A 48 0.33 12.13 0.20
CA THR A 48 -0.60 10.99 0.09
C THR A 48 0.10 9.78 -0.53
N ALA A 49 0.76 9.97 -1.68
CA ALA A 49 1.44 8.90 -2.40
C ALA A 49 2.62 8.31 -1.59
N ASP A 50 3.42 9.14 -0.93
CA ASP A 50 4.54 8.68 -0.12
C ASP A 50 4.07 7.97 1.16
N ARG A 51 2.97 8.42 1.76
CA ARG A 51 2.34 7.75 2.91
C ARG A 51 1.81 6.37 2.51
N ALA A 52 1.13 6.26 1.37
CA ALA A 52 0.66 4.99 0.83
C ALA A 52 1.84 4.01 0.57
N LEU A 53 2.90 4.48 -0.08
CA LEU A 53 4.12 3.71 -0.30
C LEU A 53 4.74 3.23 1.02
N SER A 54 4.84 4.11 2.01
CA SER A 54 5.37 3.79 3.34
C SER A 54 4.54 2.71 4.02
N ARG A 55 3.20 2.80 3.95
CA ARG A 55 2.31 1.77 4.52
C ARG A 55 2.48 0.43 3.84
N ILE A 56 2.53 0.38 2.51
CA ILE A 56 2.78 -0.85 1.77
C ILE A 56 4.15 -1.44 2.15
N ASN A 57 5.21 -0.63 2.23
CA ASN A 57 6.54 -1.10 2.61
C ASN A 57 6.59 -1.57 4.08
N LYS A 58 5.88 -0.91 5.01
CA LYS A 58 5.74 -1.38 6.40
C LYS A 58 4.99 -2.70 6.47
N ARG A 59 3.89 -2.84 5.73
CA ARG A 59 3.20 -4.13 5.57
C ARG A 59 4.17 -5.19 5.02
N ALA A 60 5.06 -4.84 4.10
CA ALA A 60 6.07 -5.75 3.54
C ALA A 60 7.03 -6.26 4.61
N SER A 61 7.62 -5.32 5.33
CA SER A 61 8.66 -5.57 6.33
C SER A 61 8.13 -6.36 7.53
N ASN A 62 6.85 -6.17 7.87
CA ASN A 62 6.18 -6.89 8.95
C ASN A 62 5.68 -8.29 8.52
N GLY A 63 6.06 -8.80 7.33
CA GLY A 63 5.54 -10.06 6.76
C GLY A 63 4.05 -10.01 6.39
N SER A 64 3.45 -8.82 6.46
CA SER A 64 2.03 -8.53 6.37
C SER A 64 1.59 -8.02 4.98
N LEU A 65 2.42 -8.04 3.94
CA LEU A 65 1.94 -7.73 2.57
C LEU A 65 1.05 -8.84 1.97
N ARG A 66 0.42 -9.63 2.86
CA ARG A 66 0.18 -11.07 2.87
C ARG A 66 1.45 -11.90 3.06
N ALA A 67 1.40 -12.91 3.91
CA ALA A 67 2.22 -14.13 3.83
C ALA A 67 2.06 -14.90 2.48
N LYS A 68 1.63 -14.23 1.40
CA LYS A 68 1.01 -14.80 0.20
C LYS A 68 1.08 -13.81 -0.97
N TYR A 69 2.26 -13.55 -1.53
CA TYR A 69 2.27 -13.57 -3.00
C TYR A 69 2.26 -15.05 -3.47
N HIS A 70 2.83 -15.99 -2.68
CA HIS A 70 2.68 -17.45 -2.80
C HIS A 70 2.64 -18.11 -1.38
N LEU A 71 1.49 -18.31 -0.72
CA LEU A 71 1.00 -19.70 -0.61
C LEU A 71 0.12 -20.15 -1.81
N LYS A 72 -0.11 -19.24 -2.77
CA LYS A 72 -1.15 -19.41 -3.80
C LYS A 72 -0.69 -19.85 -5.18
N GLU A 73 0.59 -20.00 -5.49
CA GLU A 73 0.99 -20.86 -6.62
C GLU A 73 1.87 -22.04 -6.23
N PHE A 74 1.87 -22.49 -4.96
CA PHE A 74 2.67 -23.65 -4.55
C PHE A 74 1.93 -24.63 -3.61
N SER A 75 0.62 -24.80 -3.80
CA SER A 75 -0.12 -25.99 -3.33
C SER A 75 -1.31 -26.29 -4.25
N LEU A 76 -1.08 -26.15 -5.56
CA LEU A 76 -1.85 -26.84 -6.60
C LEU A 76 -0.84 -27.62 -7.43
N GLU A 77 -0.27 -28.65 -6.80
CA GLU A 77 0.02 -29.98 -7.36
C GLU A 77 0.49 -30.88 -6.21
#